data_AF-A0A2E9V819-F1
#
_entry.id   AF-A0A2E9V819-F1
#
_cell.length_a   1.000
_cell.length_b   1.000
_cell.length_c   1.000
_cell.angle_alpha   90.00
_cell.angle_beta   90.00
_cell.angle_gamma   90.00
#
_symmetry.space_group_name_H-M   'P 1'
#
loop_
_entity.id
_entity.type
_entity.pdbx_description
1 polymer ?
#
loop_
_entity_poly.entity_id
_entity_poly.type
_entity_poly.pdbx_seq_one_letter_code
_entity_poly.pdbx_strand_id
1 'polypeptide(L)'
;MPVRNFEPINPSTDVTTTKTLLHEVIPVTGTIVSGTYGTFPNENNIKNYTHGQFQSVYDYPFLSSSANHIFDLSIGYASDSHLSSSSATQNAKKINMYNQFAQVLLGFTGSDNQIRKFESDLRLDGTGSMNEVFFISLSRLLTKDEIKKGTFRITLGSGSWADPFAAAGSFTLGDYTSKIDGTGVTNADGGDFGVLYDSTTASVGDGGYGAIFYQAGIVVLTSSLFNTGDYAGQFNQEGGHPAYHVDDSFHSASITGSVDALRHRVKNIEFNNTTQINSTIYFCRAPTSKFNYSSNPTYLTGSKIRIKNIASDNPVSYITTVGLYSPNNVLLATAKLSEPLKKSVDNELTIRVRLDY
;
A
#
# COMPACT_ATOMS: atom_id res chain seq x y z
N MET A 1 50.27 22.40 11.21
CA MET A 1 49.45 21.42 10.47
C MET A 1 48.01 21.93 10.50
N PRO A 2 47.26 21.97 9.38
CA PRO A 2 45.86 22.36 9.41
C PRO A 2 45.12 21.40 10.35
N VAL A 3 44.34 21.96 11.28
CA VAL A 3 43.56 21.15 12.23
C VAL A 3 42.61 20.30 11.41
N ARG A 4 42.79 18.98 11.42
CA ARG A 4 41.83 18.04 10.84
C ARG A 4 40.58 18.09 11.71
N ASN A 5 39.56 18.83 11.26
CA ASN A 5 38.26 18.96 11.94
C ASN A 5 37.28 17.84 11.55
N PHE A 6 37.78 16.72 11.02
CA PHE A 6 36.96 15.59 10.59
C PHE A 6 37.38 14.35 11.35
N GLU A 7 36.40 13.63 11.88
CA GLU A 7 36.61 12.27 12.39
C GLU A 7 36.12 11.28 11.34
N PRO A 8 36.92 10.27 10.96
CA PRO A 8 36.42 9.19 10.12
C PRO A 8 35.37 8.41 10.90
N ILE A 9 34.19 8.23 10.29
CA ILE A 9 33.15 7.36 10.83
C ILE A 9 33.60 5.91 10.65
N ASN A 10 33.53 5.11 11.71
CA ASN A 10 33.69 3.66 11.57
C ASN A 10 32.31 3.02 11.28
N PRO A 11 32.07 2.47 10.08
CA PRO A 11 30.77 1.92 9.70
C PRO A 11 30.30 0.78 10.62
N SER A 12 31.22 0.08 11.28
CA SER A 12 30.90 -1.07 12.14
C SER A 12 30.42 -0.69 13.54
N THR A 13 30.77 0.49 14.04
CA THR A 13 30.49 0.90 15.43
C THR A 13 29.73 2.21 15.54
N ASP A 14 29.77 3.04 14.51
CA ASP A 14 29.24 4.41 14.53
C ASP A 14 28.04 4.58 13.58
N VAL A 15 27.67 3.54 12.86
CA VAL A 15 26.50 3.53 11.97
C VAL A 15 25.57 2.42 12.40
N THR A 16 24.29 2.74 12.53
CA THR A 16 23.24 1.75 12.77
C THR A 16 22.06 2.07 11.89
N THR A 17 21.67 1.11 11.06
CA THR A 17 20.47 1.21 10.22
C THR A 17 19.28 0.63 10.97
N THR A 18 18.19 1.37 11.04
CA THR A 18 16.93 0.92 11.63
C THR A 18 15.81 1.10 10.62
N LYS A 19 14.97 0.08 10.48
CA LYS A 19 13.74 0.16 9.69
C LYS A 19 12.57 0.30 10.64
N THR A 20 11.79 1.37 10.49
CA THR A 20 10.57 1.56 11.27
C THR A 20 9.37 1.41 10.35
N LEU A 21 8.41 0.58 10.76
CA LEU A 21 7.14 0.42 10.08
C LEU A 21 6.12 1.33 10.77
N LEU A 22 5.58 2.29 10.03
CA LEU A 22 4.45 3.10 10.49
C LEU A 22 3.17 2.55 9.87
N HIS A 23 2.10 2.52 10.67
CA HIS A 23 0.79 2.06 10.23
C HIS A 23 -0.25 3.16 10.41
N GLU A 24 -1.01 3.41 9.36
CA GLU A 24 -2.18 4.29 9.38
C GLU A 24 -3.42 3.46 9.03
N VAL A 25 -4.51 3.69 9.75
CA VAL A 25 -5.81 3.05 9.45
C VAL A 25 -6.47 3.82 8.32
N ILE A 26 -6.82 3.12 7.24
CA ILE A 26 -7.48 3.68 6.07
C ILE A 26 -8.90 3.12 5.98
N PRO A 27 -9.92 3.88 6.40
CA PRO A 27 -11.32 3.54 6.15
C PRO A 27 -11.79 4.17 4.84
N VAL A 28 -12.32 3.34 3.93
CA VAL A 28 -13.00 3.78 2.71
C VAL A 28 -14.47 3.41 2.82
N THR A 29 -15.29 4.40 3.19
CA THR A 29 -16.72 4.18 3.45
C THR A 29 -17.52 4.10 2.15
N GLY A 30 -18.56 3.26 2.14
CA GLY A 30 -19.46 3.06 1.00
C GLY A 30 -20.16 4.32 0.51
N THR A 31 -20.21 5.37 1.33
CA THR A 31 -20.69 6.71 0.93
C THR A 31 -19.83 7.33 -0.17
N ILE A 32 -18.50 7.16 -0.13
CA ILE A 32 -17.62 7.62 -1.21
C ILE A 32 -17.81 6.73 -2.45
N VAL A 33 -18.18 5.48 -2.23
CA VAL A 33 -18.33 4.47 -3.29
C VAL A 33 -19.66 4.60 -4.03
N SER A 34 -20.74 5.05 -3.38
CA SER A 34 -22.05 5.27 -4.00
C SER A 34 -22.85 6.40 -3.34
N GLY A 35 -23.58 7.18 -4.14
CA GLY A 35 -24.65 8.08 -3.68
C GLY A 35 -24.27 9.42 -3.03
N THR A 36 -23.00 9.70 -2.70
CA THR A 36 -22.65 11.01 -2.07
C THR A 36 -22.63 12.17 -3.06
N TYR A 37 -22.11 11.97 -4.28
CA TYR A 37 -21.89 13.04 -5.26
C TYR A 37 -22.84 12.94 -6.47
N GLY A 38 -24.07 12.49 -6.26
CA GLY A 38 -25.09 12.39 -7.29
C GLY A 38 -26.11 11.29 -7.02
N THR A 39 -26.83 10.92 -8.07
CA THR A 39 -27.76 9.78 -8.03
C THR A 39 -27.09 8.60 -8.70
N PHE A 40 -26.97 7.48 -7.99
CA PHE A 40 -26.48 6.23 -8.54
C PHE A 40 -27.26 5.85 -9.82
N PRO A 41 -26.61 5.34 -10.88
CA PRO A 41 -25.18 5.03 -11.02
C PRO A 41 -24.32 6.19 -11.58
N ASN A 42 -24.88 7.40 -11.72
CA ASN A 42 -24.23 8.53 -12.38
C ASN A 42 -23.74 9.57 -11.36
N GLU A 43 -22.74 9.21 -10.55
CA GLU A 43 -22.13 10.12 -9.59
C GLU A 43 -20.91 10.88 -10.14
N ASN A 44 -20.75 12.14 -9.71
CA ASN A 44 -19.71 13.02 -10.24
C ASN A 44 -18.29 12.65 -9.78
N ASN A 45 -18.14 11.77 -8.79
CA ASN A 45 -16.85 11.26 -8.33
C ASN A 45 -16.47 9.93 -9.00
N ILE A 46 -17.32 9.41 -9.88
CA ILE A 46 -17.11 8.16 -10.60
C ILE A 46 -16.74 8.48 -12.03
N LYS A 47 -15.56 8.03 -12.46
CA LYS A 47 -15.07 8.28 -13.82
C LYS A 47 -15.15 7.01 -14.66
N ASN A 48 -16.00 7.07 -15.67
CA ASN A 48 -16.08 6.07 -16.73
C ASN A 48 -15.22 6.52 -17.91
N TYR A 49 -14.37 5.62 -18.41
CA TYR A 49 -13.49 5.89 -19.54
C TYR A 49 -14.10 5.39 -20.84
N THR A 50 -13.75 6.05 -21.96
CA THR A 50 -14.26 5.72 -23.30
C THR A 50 -13.91 4.30 -23.74
N HIS A 51 -12.80 3.73 -23.26
CA HIS A 51 -12.42 2.35 -23.55
C HIS A 51 -13.27 1.32 -22.78
N GLY A 52 -13.98 1.72 -21.72
CA GLY A 52 -14.93 0.88 -20.96
C GLY A 52 -14.32 -0.38 -20.36
N GLN A 53 -13.08 -0.29 -19.85
CA GLN A 53 -12.35 -1.44 -19.30
C GLN A 53 -12.20 -1.39 -17.78
N PHE A 54 -12.35 -0.22 -17.17
CA PHE A 54 -12.36 -0.04 -15.73
C PHE A 54 -13.10 1.26 -15.41
N GLN A 55 -13.44 1.42 -14.14
CA GLN A 55 -14.05 2.62 -13.57
C GLN A 55 -13.17 3.10 -12.41
N SER A 56 -12.93 4.40 -12.32
CA SER A 56 -12.17 4.99 -11.21
C SER A 56 -13.09 5.67 -10.22
N VAL A 57 -12.81 5.49 -8.93
CA VAL A 57 -13.51 6.15 -7.82
C VAL A 57 -12.60 7.20 -7.19
N TYR A 58 -13.14 8.41 -7.03
CA TYR A 58 -12.47 9.55 -6.42
C TYR A 58 -13.15 9.95 -5.09
N ASP A 59 -12.40 10.60 -4.20
CA ASP A 59 -12.92 11.17 -2.94
C ASP A 59 -13.80 12.40 -3.15
N TYR A 60 -13.62 13.10 -4.28
CA TYR A 60 -14.38 14.28 -4.70
C TYR A 60 -14.77 14.15 -6.18
N PRO A 61 -15.65 15.03 -6.70
CA PRO A 61 -15.94 15.08 -8.12
C PRO A 61 -14.66 15.11 -8.96
N PHE A 62 -14.52 14.20 -9.93
CA PHE A 62 -13.24 13.90 -10.58
C PHE A 62 -12.67 15.06 -11.43
N LEU A 63 -13.49 16.10 -11.71
CA LEU A 63 -13.06 17.34 -12.38
C LEU A 63 -12.50 18.38 -11.41
N SER A 64 -12.62 18.15 -10.10
CA SER A 64 -12.07 19.02 -9.06
C SER A 64 -10.55 18.85 -8.99
N SER A 65 -9.82 19.95 -8.83
CA SER A 65 -8.37 19.94 -8.61
C SER A 65 -7.96 19.28 -7.30
N SER A 66 -8.90 19.13 -6.37
CA SER A 66 -8.67 18.48 -5.07
C SER A 66 -9.06 17.00 -5.05
N ALA A 67 -9.53 16.46 -6.18
CA ALA A 67 -9.95 15.06 -6.24
C ALA A 67 -8.76 14.12 -6.30
N ASN A 68 -8.67 13.23 -5.31
CA ASN A 68 -7.70 12.16 -5.26
C ASN A 68 -8.32 10.86 -5.74
N HIS A 69 -7.54 10.11 -6.51
CA HIS A 69 -7.91 8.77 -6.94
C HIS A 69 -7.77 7.79 -5.77
N ILE A 70 -8.85 7.04 -5.49
CA ILE A 70 -8.94 6.12 -4.35
C ILE A 70 -8.73 4.68 -4.80
N PHE A 71 -9.50 4.23 -5.79
CA PHE A 71 -9.31 2.89 -6.38
C PHE A 71 -9.95 2.79 -7.76
N ASP A 72 -9.51 1.77 -8.51
CA ASP A 72 -10.12 1.34 -9.76
C ASP A 72 -10.86 0.02 -9.58
N LEU A 73 -11.97 -0.11 -10.29
CA LEU A 73 -12.77 -1.33 -10.37
C LEU A 73 -12.79 -1.86 -11.79
N SER A 74 -12.62 -3.18 -11.93
CA SER A 74 -12.75 -3.87 -13.21
C SER A 74 -13.25 -5.31 -13.00
N ILE A 75 -13.60 -5.98 -14.09
CA ILE A 75 -13.95 -7.40 -14.10
C ILE A 75 -13.23 -8.13 -15.23
N GLY A 76 -13.00 -9.41 -15.02
CA GLY A 76 -12.46 -10.30 -16.03
C GLY A 76 -12.79 -11.75 -15.76
N TYR A 77 -12.67 -12.57 -16.79
CA TYR A 77 -12.77 -14.01 -16.64
C TYR A 77 -11.72 -14.73 -17.48
N ALA A 78 -11.35 -15.93 -17.05
CA ALA A 78 -10.45 -16.82 -17.76
C ALA A 78 -11.03 -17.20 -19.13
N SER A 79 -10.16 -17.44 -20.12
CA SER A 79 -10.59 -17.77 -21.50
C SER A 79 -11.39 -19.08 -21.61
N ASP A 80 -11.29 -19.96 -20.63
CA ASP A 80 -12.01 -21.23 -20.54
C ASP A 80 -13.14 -21.19 -19.51
N SER A 81 -13.49 -20.01 -18.99
CA SER A 81 -14.73 -19.81 -18.24
C SER A 81 -15.94 -20.23 -19.07
N HIS A 82 -16.92 -20.86 -18.43
CA HIS A 82 -18.20 -21.20 -19.05
C HIS A 82 -18.99 -19.98 -19.57
N LEU A 83 -18.69 -18.78 -19.07
CA LEU A 83 -19.26 -17.51 -19.54
C LEU A 83 -18.54 -16.95 -20.76
N SER A 84 -17.32 -17.43 -21.04
CA SER A 84 -16.56 -17.02 -22.21
C SER A 84 -17.22 -17.57 -23.47
N SER A 85 -17.83 -16.67 -24.24
CA SER A 85 -18.51 -17.01 -25.48
C SER A 85 -18.45 -15.84 -26.46
N SER A 86 -18.55 -16.12 -27.75
CA SER A 86 -18.64 -15.09 -28.78
C SER A 86 -19.91 -14.22 -28.64
N SER A 87 -20.93 -14.71 -27.94
CA SER A 87 -22.14 -13.96 -27.59
C SER A 87 -21.98 -13.01 -26.40
N ALA A 88 -20.91 -13.15 -25.60
CA ALA A 88 -20.73 -12.32 -24.42
C ALA A 88 -20.31 -10.88 -24.78
N THR A 89 -20.94 -9.91 -24.13
CA THR A 89 -20.63 -8.49 -24.29
C THR A 89 -19.20 -8.20 -23.84
N GLN A 90 -18.40 -7.60 -24.72
CA GLN A 90 -16.99 -7.26 -24.47
C GLN A 90 -16.10 -8.47 -24.11
N ASN A 91 -16.42 -9.68 -24.59
CA ASN A 91 -15.70 -10.93 -24.29
C ASN A 91 -14.17 -10.80 -24.34
N ALA A 92 -13.62 -10.31 -25.46
CA ALA A 92 -12.17 -10.15 -25.63
C ALA A 92 -11.54 -9.20 -24.59
N LYS A 93 -12.25 -8.14 -24.19
CA LYS A 93 -11.75 -7.20 -23.16
C LYS A 93 -11.74 -7.85 -21.77
N LYS A 94 -12.76 -8.64 -21.43
CA LYS A 94 -12.87 -9.35 -20.14
C LYS A 94 -11.77 -10.42 -20.00
N ILE A 95 -11.50 -11.17 -21.07
CA ILE A 95 -10.38 -12.13 -21.11
C ILE A 95 -9.03 -11.41 -20.98
N ASN A 96 -8.82 -10.34 -21.75
CA ASN A 96 -7.58 -9.57 -21.68
C ASN A 96 -7.34 -8.97 -20.30
N MET A 97 -8.40 -8.49 -19.63
CA MET A 97 -8.29 -7.94 -18.29
C MET A 97 -7.84 -9.00 -17.27
N TYR A 98 -8.48 -10.17 -17.30
CA TYR A 98 -8.08 -11.30 -16.46
C TYR A 98 -6.62 -11.67 -16.67
N ASN A 99 -6.23 -11.86 -17.94
CA ASN A 99 -4.87 -12.24 -18.30
C ASN A 99 -3.82 -11.21 -17.91
N GLN A 100 -4.13 -9.91 -18.05
CA GLN A 100 -3.20 -8.84 -17.69
C GLN A 100 -2.97 -8.79 -16.17
N PHE A 101 -4.03 -8.85 -15.36
CA PHE A 101 -3.87 -8.90 -13.90
C PHE A 101 -3.17 -10.18 -13.46
N ALA A 102 -3.54 -11.33 -14.02
CA ALA A 102 -2.90 -12.60 -13.71
C ALA A 102 -1.40 -12.59 -14.06
N GLN A 103 -1.02 -12.05 -15.21
CA GLN A 103 0.38 -11.94 -15.62
C GLN A 103 1.20 -11.04 -14.70
N VAL A 104 0.65 -9.89 -14.29
CA VAL A 104 1.35 -8.93 -13.41
C VAL A 104 1.47 -9.48 -11.98
N LEU A 105 0.46 -10.20 -11.50
CA LEU A 105 0.37 -10.61 -10.11
C LEU A 105 0.91 -12.01 -9.82
N LEU A 106 0.67 -12.96 -10.72
CA LEU A 106 0.98 -14.38 -10.52
C LEU A 106 2.05 -14.91 -11.49
N GLY A 107 2.27 -14.22 -12.60
CA GLY A 107 3.25 -14.61 -13.61
C GLY A 107 2.82 -15.83 -14.43
N PHE A 108 3.83 -16.58 -14.89
CA PHE A 108 3.66 -17.76 -15.74
C PHE A 108 3.90 -19.06 -14.96
N THR A 109 3.36 -20.17 -15.48
CA THR A 109 3.51 -21.50 -14.89
C THR A 109 3.73 -22.58 -15.96
N GLY A 110 4.34 -23.67 -15.54
CA GLY A 110 4.62 -24.85 -16.36
C GLY A 110 5.71 -24.64 -17.44
N SER A 111 6.02 -25.70 -18.16
CA SER A 111 6.96 -25.67 -19.30
C SER A 111 6.40 -24.88 -20.50
N ASP A 112 5.08 -24.77 -20.59
CA ASP A 112 4.38 -24.18 -21.73
C ASP A 112 4.12 -22.68 -21.54
N ASN A 113 4.70 -22.08 -20.49
CA ASN A 113 4.63 -20.66 -20.15
C ASN A 113 3.19 -20.12 -20.15
N GLN A 114 2.27 -20.88 -19.53
CA GLN A 114 0.87 -20.51 -19.43
C GLN A 114 0.67 -19.46 -18.34
N ILE A 115 -0.28 -18.55 -18.52
CA ILE A 115 -0.61 -17.56 -17.49
C ILE A 115 -1.23 -18.30 -16.30
N ARG A 116 -0.75 -18.03 -15.09
CA ARG A 116 -1.28 -18.64 -13.88
C ARG A 116 -2.65 -18.06 -13.55
N LYS A 117 -3.64 -18.91 -13.28
CA LYS A 117 -4.98 -18.47 -12.86
C LYS A 117 -4.98 -18.08 -11.39
N PHE A 118 -5.91 -17.21 -11.01
CA PHE A 118 -6.16 -16.93 -9.61
C PHE A 118 -6.78 -18.15 -8.95
N GLU A 119 -6.41 -18.43 -7.71
CA GLU A 119 -6.94 -19.53 -6.91
C GLU A 119 -7.50 -18.97 -5.61
N SER A 120 -8.50 -19.65 -5.06
CA SER A 120 -9.09 -19.29 -3.77
C SER A 120 -8.29 -19.84 -2.58
N ASP A 121 -7.10 -20.38 -2.81
CA ASP A 121 -6.20 -20.85 -1.77
C ASP A 121 -4.76 -20.32 -1.98
N LEU A 122 -3.82 -20.83 -1.20
CA LEU A 122 -2.40 -20.43 -1.23
C LEU A 122 -1.50 -21.42 -1.97
N ARG A 123 -2.05 -22.46 -2.61
CA ARG A 123 -1.27 -23.60 -3.12
C ARG A 123 -0.73 -23.35 -4.52
N LEU A 124 -1.44 -22.61 -5.37
CA LEU A 124 -1.06 -22.35 -6.76
C LEU A 124 -0.86 -23.65 -7.56
N ASP A 125 -1.74 -24.63 -7.33
CA ASP A 125 -1.67 -25.98 -7.88
C ASP A 125 -2.64 -26.22 -9.05
N GLY A 126 -3.42 -25.20 -9.42
CA GLY A 126 -4.46 -25.23 -10.46
C GLY A 126 -5.85 -25.63 -9.95
N THR A 127 -5.96 -26.16 -8.73
CA THR A 127 -7.23 -26.56 -8.11
C THR A 127 -7.93 -25.36 -7.48
N GLY A 128 -9.25 -25.29 -7.57
CA GLY A 128 -9.98 -24.15 -6.98
C GLY A 128 -9.73 -22.82 -7.69
N SER A 129 -9.44 -22.86 -8.99
CA SER A 129 -9.27 -21.66 -9.82
C SER A 129 -10.49 -20.75 -9.79
N MET A 130 -10.29 -19.46 -9.54
CA MET A 130 -11.27 -18.40 -9.70
C MET A 130 -11.30 -17.96 -11.16
N ASN A 131 -12.26 -18.51 -11.93
CA ASN A 131 -12.38 -18.23 -13.35
C ASN A 131 -13.05 -16.89 -13.63
N GLU A 132 -13.96 -16.44 -12.78
CA GLU A 132 -14.67 -15.17 -12.89
C GLU A 132 -14.36 -14.30 -11.67
N VAL A 133 -13.78 -13.12 -11.91
CA VAL A 133 -13.27 -12.28 -10.83
C VAL A 133 -13.56 -10.79 -11.02
N PHE A 134 -13.74 -10.12 -9.89
CA PHE A 134 -13.69 -8.66 -9.77
C PHE A 134 -12.31 -8.22 -9.31
N PHE A 135 -11.82 -7.13 -9.87
CA PHE A 135 -10.56 -6.49 -9.49
C PHE A 135 -10.84 -5.15 -8.83
N ILE A 136 -10.25 -4.96 -7.64
CA ILE A 136 -10.22 -3.68 -6.93
C ILE A 136 -8.76 -3.27 -6.78
N SER A 137 -8.33 -2.25 -7.50
CA SER A 137 -6.95 -1.75 -7.48
C SER A 137 -6.89 -0.49 -6.63
N LEU A 138 -6.36 -0.59 -5.41
CA LEU A 138 -6.25 0.52 -4.47
C LEU A 138 -5.10 1.46 -4.88
N SER A 139 -5.33 2.75 -4.78
CA SER A 139 -4.34 3.77 -5.09
C SER A 139 -3.15 3.71 -4.13
N ARG A 140 -1.93 3.90 -4.66
CA ARG A 140 -0.71 3.99 -3.85
C ARG A 140 -0.73 5.14 -2.84
N LEU A 141 -1.56 6.16 -3.06
CA LEU A 141 -1.76 7.24 -2.09
C LEU A 141 -2.26 6.69 -0.74
N LEU A 142 -3.10 5.65 -0.78
CA LEU A 142 -3.70 4.99 0.38
C LEU A 142 -2.81 3.86 0.91
N THR A 143 -2.34 2.97 0.04
CA THR A 143 -1.57 1.78 0.43
C THR A 143 -0.11 2.08 0.78
N LYS A 144 0.43 3.23 0.34
CA LYS A 144 1.82 3.66 0.54
C LYS A 144 2.83 2.67 -0.05
N ASP A 145 3.47 1.87 0.80
CA ASP A 145 4.42 0.84 0.37
C ASP A 145 3.76 -0.54 0.31
N GLU A 146 2.88 -0.87 1.27
CA GLU A 146 2.12 -2.12 1.28
C GLU A 146 0.92 -2.04 2.24
N ILE A 147 -0.08 -2.88 1.99
CA ILE A 147 -1.16 -3.13 2.94
C ILE A 147 -0.63 -4.05 4.04
N LYS A 148 -0.90 -3.72 5.30
CA LYS A 148 -0.53 -4.54 6.45
C LYS A 148 -1.32 -5.85 6.44
N LYS A 149 -0.59 -6.97 6.36
CA LYS A 149 -1.10 -8.34 6.46
C LYS A 149 -1.95 -8.53 7.72
N GLY A 150 -3.10 -9.17 7.57
CA GLY A 150 -4.07 -9.49 8.61
C GLY A 150 -5.06 -8.36 8.94
N THR A 151 -4.97 -7.20 8.29
CA THR A 151 -5.81 -6.03 8.61
C THR A 151 -6.86 -5.68 7.57
N PHE A 152 -6.82 -6.29 6.38
CA PHE A 152 -7.73 -5.92 5.31
C PHE A 152 -9.11 -6.51 5.54
N ARG A 153 -10.16 -5.68 5.54
CA ARG A 153 -11.56 -6.11 5.55
C ARG A 153 -12.33 -5.38 4.45
N ILE A 154 -13.24 -6.11 3.82
CA ILE A 154 -14.22 -5.55 2.90
C ILE A 154 -15.60 -6.09 3.27
N THR A 155 -16.55 -5.20 3.47
CA THR A 155 -17.95 -5.55 3.72
C THR A 155 -18.76 -5.33 2.45
N LEU A 156 -19.40 -6.39 1.99
CA LEU A 156 -20.19 -6.40 0.76
C LEU A 156 -21.64 -6.75 1.06
N GLY A 157 -22.55 -6.19 0.27
CA GLY A 157 -23.98 -6.43 0.35
C GLY A 157 -24.41 -7.65 -0.46
N SER A 158 -25.01 -8.64 0.21
CA SER A 158 -25.70 -9.80 -0.37
C SER A 158 -27.22 -9.61 -0.49
N GLY A 159 -27.76 -8.44 -0.17
CA GLY A 159 -29.20 -8.16 -0.28
C GLY A 159 -29.72 -8.02 -1.72
N SER A 160 -31.01 -7.70 -1.87
CA SER A 160 -31.63 -7.36 -3.16
C SER A 160 -30.96 -6.14 -3.83
N TRP A 161 -31.25 -5.89 -5.11
CA TRP A 161 -30.79 -4.67 -5.78
C TRP A 161 -31.32 -3.38 -5.11
N ALA A 162 -32.58 -3.38 -4.69
CA ALA A 162 -33.22 -2.21 -4.09
C ALA A 162 -32.70 -1.89 -2.68
N ASP A 163 -32.31 -2.93 -1.93
CA ASP A 163 -31.73 -2.81 -0.60
C ASP A 163 -30.58 -3.82 -0.45
N PRO A 164 -29.37 -3.46 -0.93
CA PRO A 164 -28.22 -4.37 -0.93
C PRO A 164 -27.67 -4.65 0.48
N PHE A 165 -28.03 -3.84 1.49
CA PHE A 165 -27.49 -3.91 2.85
C PHE A 165 -28.54 -4.22 3.93
N ALA A 166 -29.71 -4.73 3.56
CA ALA A 166 -30.75 -5.19 4.50
C ALA A 166 -30.15 -6.11 5.58
N ALA A 167 -30.76 -6.19 6.77
CA ALA A 167 -30.16 -6.75 8.01
C ALA A 167 -29.62 -8.20 7.97
N ALA A 168 -29.90 -9.00 6.94
CA ALA A 168 -29.33 -10.33 6.69
C ALA A 168 -28.42 -10.40 5.44
N GLY A 169 -28.22 -9.27 4.78
CA GLY A 169 -27.69 -9.13 3.44
C GLY A 169 -26.32 -8.47 3.39
N SER A 170 -25.41 -8.74 4.33
CA SER A 170 -24.01 -8.36 4.16
C SER A 170 -23.07 -9.38 4.76
N PHE A 171 -21.96 -9.65 4.08
CA PHE A 171 -20.88 -10.48 4.58
C PHE A 171 -19.58 -9.67 4.57
N THR A 172 -18.67 -9.99 5.49
CA THR A 172 -17.38 -9.29 5.63
C THR A 172 -16.26 -10.26 5.33
N LEU A 173 -15.55 -9.98 4.24
CA LEU A 173 -14.38 -10.74 3.85
C LEU A 173 -13.13 -10.10 4.44
N GLY A 174 -12.19 -10.93 4.86
CA GLY A 174 -10.94 -10.47 5.42
C GLY A 174 -9.82 -11.48 5.32
N ASP A 175 -8.60 -10.99 5.40
CA ASP A 175 -7.39 -11.80 5.43
C ASP A 175 -7.11 -12.32 6.85
N TYR A 176 -8.11 -12.93 7.49
CA TYR A 176 -8.09 -13.33 8.90
C TYR A 176 -6.94 -14.28 9.25
N THR A 177 -6.55 -15.14 8.32
CA THR A 177 -5.47 -16.12 8.49
C THR A 177 -4.10 -15.47 8.36
N SER A 178 -3.96 -14.40 7.57
CA SER A 178 -2.69 -13.76 7.25
C SER A 178 -2.05 -13.10 8.46
N LYS A 179 -0.72 -13.22 8.56
CA LYS A 179 0.10 -12.64 9.64
C LYS A 179 1.36 -11.99 9.07
N ILE A 180 1.93 -11.07 9.83
CA ILE A 180 3.16 -10.34 9.47
C ILE A 180 4.38 -11.29 9.41
N ASP A 181 4.35 -12.38 10.17
CA ASP A 181 5.39 -13.41 10.20
C ASP A 181 5.42 -14.32 8.95
N GLY A 182 4.49 -14.13 8.01
CA GLY A 182 4.37 -14.93 6.79
C GLY A 182 3.38 -16.10 6.89
N THR A 183 2.78 -16.34 8.06
CA THR A 183 1.73 -17.36 8.21
C THR A 183 0.48 -16.96 7.42
N GLY A 184 -0.09 -17.90 6.66
CA GLY A 184 -1.29 -17.66 5.86
C GLY A 184 -1.07 -16.73 4.66
N VAL A 185 0.18 -16.61 4.20
CA VAL A 185 0.60 -15.78 3.08
C VAL A 185 1.48 -16.62 2.15
N THR A 186 1.44 -16.33 0.85
CA THR A 186 2.34 -16.94 -0.15
C THR A 186 2.89 -15.85 -1.06
N ASN A 187 4.06 -16.08 -1.64
CA ASN A 187 4.72 -15.12 -2.51
C ASN A 187 4.43 -15.41 -3.99
N ALA A 188 4.22 -14.36 -4.77
CA ALA A 188 4.10 -14.39 -6.22
C ALA A 188 4.84 -13.18 -6.81
N ASP A 189 4.87 -13.09 -8.15
CA ASP A 189 5.56 -12.00 -8.86
C ASP A 189 5.03 -10.60 -8.47
N GLY A 190 3.73 -10.50 -8.18
CA GLY A 190 3.06 -9.28 -7.70
C GLY A 190 3.30 -8.97 -6.21
N GLY A 191 4.16 -9.73 -5.55
CA GLY A 191 4.43 -9.64 -4.12
C GLY A 191 3.75 -10.74 -3.31
N ASP A 192 3.69 -10.50 -2.01
CA ASP A 192 3.01 -11.40 -1.09
C ASP A 192 1.51 -11.27 -1.26
N PHE A 193 0.81 -12.40 -1.24
CA PHE A 193 -0.64 -12.44 -1.28
C PHE A 193 -1.22 -13.31 -0.17
N GLY A 194 -2.43 -12.94 0.26
CA GLY A 194 -3.24 -13.68 1.22
C GLY A 194 -4.61 -13.99 0.64
N VAL A 195 -5.29 -14.96 1.23
CA VAL A 195 -6.66 -15.34 0.84
C VAL A 195 -7.67 -14.63 1.73
N LEU A 196 -8.79 -14.23 1.13
CA LEU A 196 -9.90 -13.59 1.82
C LEU A 196 -10.97 -14.62 2.19
N TYR A 197 -11.29 -14.67 3.48
CA TYR A 197 -12.31 -15.56 4.04
C TYR A 197 -13.45 -14.73 4.62
N ASP A 198 -14.64 -15.32 4.73
CA ASP A 198 -15.64 -14.75 5.63
C ASP A 198 -15.21 -14.96 7.09
N SER A 199 -15.62 -14.03 7.94
CA SER A 199 -15.36 -14.03 9.38
C SER A 199 -15.73 -15.34 10.10
N THR A 200 -16.68 -16.11 9.54
CA THR A 200 -17.18 -17.36 10.11
C THR A 200 -16.48 -18.62 9.60
N THR A 201 -15.75 -18.55 8.48
CA THR A 201 -15.19 -19.71 7.74
C THR A 201 -13.67 -19.64 7.57
N ALA A 202 -12.98 -18.80 8.33
CA ALA A 202 -11.55 -18.56 8.18
C ALA A 202 -10.67 -19.75 8.63
N SER A 203 -10.35 -20.66 7.71
CA SER A 203 -9.37 -21.75 7.87
C SER A 203 -8.34 -21.73 6.75
N VAL A 204 -7.06 -22.02 7.06
CA VAL A 204 -6.01 -22.13 6.03
C VAL A 204 -6.23 -23.41 5.21
N GLY A 205 -6.52 -23.25 3.91
CA GLY A 205 -6.64 -24.37 2.95
C GLY A 205 -8.07 -24.75 2.57
N ASP A 206 -9.09 -24.11 3.16
CA ASP A 206 -10.45 -24.08 2.64
C ASP A 206 -10.54 -23.05 1.49
N GLY A 207 -11.50 -23.23 0.57
CA GLY A 207 -11.68 -22.32 -0.56
C GLY A 207 -12.14 -20.95 -0.08
N GLY A 208 -11.28 -19.94 -0.18
CA GLY A 208 -11.62 -18.55 0.10
C GLY A 208 -12.49 -17.90 -0.97
N TYR A 209 -12.83 -16.64 -0.74
CA TYR A 209 -13.68 -15.82 -1.61
C TYR A 209 -12.88 -14.78 -2.41
N GLY A 210 -11.56 -14.82 -2.32
CA GLY A 210 -10.69 -13.89 -3.04
C GLY A 210 -9.25 -13.96 -2.58
N ALA A 211 -8.42 -13.15 -3.23
CA ALA A 211 -7.01 -12.97 -2.90
C ALA A 211 -6.67 -11.47 -2.81
N ILE A 212 -5.77 -11.11 -1.90
CA ILE A 212 -5.23 -9.75 -1.77
C ILE A 212 -3.72 -9.77 -1.95
N PHE A 213 -3.21 -8.90 -2.82
CA PHE A 213 -1.79 -8.70 -3.07
C PHE A 213 -1.32 -7.44 -2.33
N TYR A 214 -0.52 -7.63 -1.28
CA TYR A 214 -0.26 -6.60 -0.28
C TYR A 214 0.56 -5.42 -0.81
N GLN A 215 1.62 -5.70 -1.58
CA GLN A 215 2.48 -4.68 -2.17
C GLN A 215 1.86 -4.03 -3.41
N ALA A 216 1.16 -4.81 -4.23
CA ALA A 216 0.46 -4.29 -5.41
C ALA A 216 -0.77 -3.46 -5.05
N GLY A 217 -1.37 -3.67 -3.87
CA GLY A 217 -2.62 -3.00 -3.47
C GLY A 217 -3.83 -3.48 -4.28
N ILE A 218 -3.79 -4.71 -4.80
CA ILE A 218 -4.85 -5.25 -5.65
C ILE A 218 -5.60 -6.36 -4.91
N VAL A 219 -6.92 -6.26 -4.91
CA VAL A 219 -7.84 -7.26 -4.37
C VAL A 219 -8.56 -7.92 -5.53
N VAL A 220 -8.60 -9.25 -5.51
CA VAL A 220 -9.26 -10.10 -6.47
C VAL A 220 -10.38 -10.83 -5.74
N LEU A 221 -11.63 -10.67 -6.16
CA LEU A 221 -12.79 -11.32 -5.56
C LEU A 221 -13.42 -12.27 -6.55
N THR A 222 -13.81 -13.48 -6.15
CA THR A 222 -14.56 -14.37 -7.03
C THR A 222 -15.99 -13.89 -7.23
N SER A 223 -16.56 -14.05 -8.43
CA SER A 223 -17.98 -13.75 -8.68
C SER A 223 -18.93 -14.68 -7.90
N SER A 224 -18.50 -15.91 -7.62
CA SER A 224 -19.30 -16.94 -6.95
C SER A 224 -19.82 -16.52 -5.57
N LEU A 225 -19.17 -15.53 -4.96
CA LEU A 225 -19.60 -14.83 -3.75
C LEU A 225 -21.04 -14.29 -3.82
N PHE A 226 -21.50 -13.90 -5.01
CA PHE A 226 -22.84 -13.36 -5.23
C PHE A 226 -23.84 -14.40 -5.79
N ASN A 227 -23.40 -15.66 -5.97
CA ASN A 227 -24.24 -16.77 -6.45
C ASN A 227 -24.90 -17.56 -5.30
N THR A 228 -24.69 -17.16 -4.05
CA THR A 228 -25.20 -17.86 -2.88
C THR A 228 -26.14 -16.98 -2.06
N GLY A 229 -27.20 -17.59 -1.50
CA GLY A 229 -28.17 -16.92 -0.62
C GLY A 229 -29.49 -16.55 -1.31
N ASP A 230 -30.44 -16.02 -0.53
CA ASP A 230 -31.82 -15.75 -0.97
C ASP A 230 -31.93 -14.74 -2.13
N TYR A 231 -30.86 -13.98 -2.39
CA TYR A 231 -30.80 -12.92 -3.40
C TYR A 231 -29.80 -13.18 -4.54
N ALA A 232 -29.35 -14.43 -4.73
CA ALA A 232 -28.36 -14.81 -5.75
C ALA A 232 -28.72 -14.42 -7.20
N GLY A 233 -29.99 -14.14 -7.48
CA GLY A 233 -30.52 -13.67 -8.78
C GLY A 233 -30.81 -12.17 -8.87
N GLN A 234 -30.35 -11.38 -7.90
CA GLN A 234 -30.63 -9.94 -7.84
C GLN A 234 -29.37 -9.10 -7.80
N PHE A 235 -28.27 -9.57 -8.40
CA PHE A 235 -26.97 -8.90 -8.35
C PHE A 235 -27.03 -7.52 -9.01
N ASN A 236 -27.63 -7.43 -10.20
CA ASN A 236 -27.73 -6.22 -11.01
C ASN A 236 -29.17 -6.03 -11.53
N GLN A 237 -29.63 -4.78 -11.60
CA GLN A 237 -30.88 -4.41 -12.24
C GLN A 237 -30.73 -3.03 -12.91
N GLU A 238 -30.51 -3.04 -14.23
CA GLU A 238 -30.49 -1.81 -15.03
C GLU A 238 -31.93 -1.39 -15.38
N GLY A 239 -32.21 -0.09 -15.29
CA GLY A 239 -33.56 0.51 -15.31
C GLY A 239 -34.56 -0.11 -16.30
N GLY A 240 -35.44 -0.96 -15.79
CA GLY A 240 -36.55 -1.57 -16.53
C GLY A 240 -36.35 -3.04 -16.93
N HIS A 241 -35.16 -3.61 -16.73
CA HIS A 241 -34.90 -5.03 -16.95
C HIS A 241 -35.12 -5.87 -15.68
N PRO A 242 -35.46 -7.16 -15.80
CA PRO A 242 -35.48 -8.08 -14.67
C PRO A 242 -34.11 -8.10 -13.99
N ALA A 243 -34.09 -8.23 -12.65
CA ALA A 243 -32.84 -8.44 -11.94
C ALA A 243 -32.21 -9.78 -12.40
N TYR A 244 -30.90 -9.80 -12.55
CA TYR A 244 -30.17 -10.95 -13.08
C TYR A 244 -28.97 -11.35 -12.22
N HIS A 245 -28.51 -12.58 -12.42
CA HIS A 245 -27.41 -13.17 -11.65
C HIS A 245 -26.08 -12.47 -11.93
N VAL A 246 -25.09 -12.65 -11.07
CA VAL A 246 -23.73 -12.12 -11.32
C VAL A 246 -23.16 -12.69 -12.62
N ASP A 247 -23.46 -13.94 -12.94
CA ASP A 247 -23.01 -14.60 -14.17
C ASP A 247 -23.63 -13.95 -15.42
N ASP A 248 -24.92 -13.60 -15.36
CA ASP A 248 -25.59 -12.84 -16.41
C ASP A 248 -24.97 -11.44 -16.59
N SER A 249 -24.51 -10.82 -15.49
CA SER A 249 -23.76 -9.56 -15.54
C SER A 249 -22.41 -9.73 -16.25
N PHE A 250 -21.69 -10.81 -15.94
CA PHE A 250 -20.42 -11.14 -16.59
C PHE A 250 -20.60 -11.51 -18.06
N HIS A 251 -21.75 -12.07 -18.46
CA HIS A 251 -22.04 -12.43 -19.84
C HIS A 251 -22.59 -11.27 -20.67
N SER A 252 -23.67 -10.63 -20.21
CA SER A 252 -24.50 -9.73 -21.02
C SER A 252 -24.20 -8.25 -20.79
N ALA A 253 -23.75 -7.85 -19.59
CA ALA A 253 -23.49 -6.45 -19.28
C ALA A 253 -22.10 -5.98 -19.74
N SER A 254 -21.97 -4.66 -19.92
CA SER A 254 -20.64 -4.04 -20.08
C SER A 254 -19.82 -4.17 -18.79
N ILE A 255 -18.50 -4.04 -18.89
CA ILE A 255 -17.61 -4.04 -17.71
C ILE A 255 -18.06 -2.95 -16.72
N THR A 256 -18.33 -1.73 -17.21
CA THR A 256 -18.83 -0.62 -16.39
C THR A 256 -20.13 -0.97 -15.69
N GLY A 257 -21.12 -1.54 -16.38
CA GLY A 257 -22.40 -1.91 -15.77
C GLY A 257 -22.26 -2.99 -14.69
N SER A 258 -21.36 -3.96 -14.89
CA SER A 258 -21.06 -4.98 -13.86
C SER A 258 -20.34 -4.39 -12.65
N VAL A 259 -19.44 -3.44 -12.89
CA VAL A 259 -18.71 -2.73 -11.85
C VAL A 259 -19.61 -1.80 -11.06
N ASP A 260 -20.58 -1.13 -11.69
CA ASP A 260 -21.60 -0.34 -10.99
C ASP A 260 -22.41 -1.21 -10.03
N ALA A 261 -22.76 -2.44 -10.43
CA ALA A 261 -23.45 -3.37 -9.56
C ALA A 261 -22.59 -3.84 -8.37
N LEU A 262 -21.29 -4.08 -8.58
CA LEU A 262 -20.37 -4.33 -7.48
C LEU A 262 -20.31 -3.11 -6.54
N ARG A 263 -20.18 -1.91 -7.11
CA ARG A 263 -20.04 -0.63 -6.41
C ARG A 263 -21.23 -0.34 -5.50
N HIS A 264 -22.44 -0.60 -5.99
CA HIS A 264 -23.69 -0.52 -5.22
C HIS A 264 -23.72 -1.43 -3.98
N ARG A 265 -22.86 -2.46 -3.98
CA ARG A 265 -22.76 -3.48 -2.92
C ARG A 265 -21.54 -3.29 -2.03
N VAL A 266 -20.68 -2.29 -2.26
CA VAL A 266 -19.53 -2.03 -1.38
C VAL A 266 -19.96 -1.15 -0.21
N LYS A 267 -19.97 -1.70 1.01
CA LYS A 267 -20.31 -0.96 2.23
C LYS A 267 -19.11 -0.27 2.87
N ASN A 268 -17.99 -0.98 2.97
CA ASN A 268 -16.77 -0.48 3.59
C ASN A 268 -15.58 -1.29 3.08
N ILE A 269 -14.45 -0.64 2.88
CA ILE A 269 -13.13 -1.25 2.73
C ILE A 269 -12.23 -0.63 3.80
N GLU A 270 -11.67 -1.43 4.67
CA GLU A 270 -10.78 -0.96 5.74
C GLU A 270 -9.49 -1.77 5.77
N PHE A 271 -8.37 -1.10 5.95
CA PHE A 271 -7.08 -1.74 6.10
C PHE A 271 -6.10 -0.80 6.78
N ASN A 272 -4.99 -1.35 7.28
CA ASN A 272 -3.87 -0.52 7.71
C ASN A 272 -2.83 -0.48 6.59
N ASN A 273 -2.40 0.71 6.20
CA ASN A 273 -1.24 0.82 5.31
C ASN A 273 0.05 0.58 6.11
N THR A 274 1.14 0.42 5.38
CA THR A 274 2.48 0.38 5.94
C THR A 274 3.36 1.34 5.17
N THR A 275 4.00 2.26 5.89
CA THR A 275 5.08 3.09 5.35
C THR A 275 6.39 2.64 6.00
N GLN A 276 7.36 2.31 5.16
CA GLN A 276 8.67 1.86 5.59
C GLN A 276 9.62 3.06 5.64
N ILE A 277 9.96 3.52 6.84
CA ILE A 277 10.94 4.58 7.00
C ILE A 277 12.30 3.94 7.24
N ASN A 278 13.22 4.14 6.30
CA ASN A 278 14.60 3.73 6.44
C ASN A 278 15.37 4.85 7.11
N SER A 279 15.86 4.57 8.32
CA SER A 279 16.66 5.52 9.09
C SER A 279 18.08 4.99 9.23
N THR A 280 19.06 5.83 8.90
CA THR A 280 20.45 5.58 9.27
C THR A 280 20.83 6.50 10.42
N ILE A 281 21.26 5.90 11.52
CA ILE A 281 21.70 6.59 12.72
C ILE A 281 23.22 6.63 12.70
N TYR A 282 23.78 7.84 12.78
CA TYR A 282 25.20 8.09 12.93
C TYR A 282 25.49 8.50 14.37
N PHE A 283 26.46 7.83 14.99
CA PHE A 283 26.99 8.18 16.29
C PHE A 283 28.25 9.01 16.11
N CYS A 284 28.10 10.33 16.16
CA CYS A 284 29.22 11.25 16.05
C CYS A 284 29.88 11.39 17.42
N ARG A 285 30.99 10.69 17.63
CA ARG A 285 31.76 10.73 18.87
C ARG A 285 32.76 11.87 18.84
N ALA A 286 32.75 12.67 19.90
CA ALA A 286 33.72 13.72 20.17
C ALA A 286 34.49 13.36 21.45
N PRO A 287 35.61 12.63 21.33
CA PRO A 287 36.43 12.22 22.47
C PRO A 287 36.98 13.41 23.27
N THR A 288 37.42 13.15 24.50
CA THR A 288 38.04 14.16 25.39
C THR A 288 39.23 14.87 24.76
N SER A 289 40.02 14.20 23.91
CA SER A 289 41.23 14.77 23.29
C SER A 289 40.98 15.55 21.99
N LYS A 290 39.78 15.49 21.40
CA LYS A 290 39.45 16.09 20.10
C LYS A 290 38.34 17.14 20.23
N PHE A 291 38.22 17.99 19.21
CA PHE A 291 37.13 18.98 19.07
C PHE A 291 37.00 19.98 20.23
N ASN A 292 38.08 20.26 20.96
CA ASN A 292 38.09 21.25 22.04
C ASN A 292 38.38 22.68 21.55
N TYR A 293 38.46 22.88 20.24
CA TYR A 293 38.81 24.15 19.60
C TYR A 293 37.80 24.46 18.48
N SER A 294 37.51 25.74 18.27
CA SER A 294 36.57 26.19 17.24
C SER A 294 37.31 26.85 16.07
N SER A 295 36.79 26.68 14.86
CA SER A 295 37.19 27.43 13.66
C SER A 295 36.46 28.77 13.52
N ASN A 296 35.67 29.18 14.52
CA ASN A 296 34.98 30.47 14.50
C ASN A 296 36.01 31.63 14.54
N PRO A 297 35.94 32.63 13.65
CA PRO A 297 36.84 33.78 13.64
C PRO A 297 36.96 34.53 14.97
N THR A 298 35.96 34.46 15.85
CA THR A 298 36.03 35.05 17.21
C THR A 298 37.02 34.36 18.14
N TYR A 299 37.51 33.16 17.77
CA TYR A 299 38.59 32.45 18.46
C TYR A 299 39.98 32.89 17.99
N LEU A 300 40.10 33.91 17.13
CA LEU A 300 41.39 34.42 16.68
C LEU A 300 41.69 35.78 17.33
N THR A 301 42.92 35.97 17.81
CA THR A 301 43.46 37.28 18.18
C THR A 301 44.77 37.46 17.42
N GLY A 302 44.74 38.29 16.36
CA GLY A 302 45.79 38.30 15.34
C GLY A 302 45.86 36.96 14.60
N SER A 303 47.06 36.41 14.42
CA SER A 303 47.29 35.08 13.80
C SER A 303 47.32 33.92 14.80
N LYS A 304 46.87 34.12 16.04
CA LYS A 304 46.89 33.11 17.10
C LYS A 304 45.46 32.77 17.55
N ILE A 305 45.19 31.48 17.78
CA ILE A 305 43.92 31.02 18.32
C ILE A 305 43.89 31.34 19.82
N ARG A 306 42.97 32.21 20.25
CA ARG A 306 42.70 32.52 21.66
C ARG A 306 41.68 31.50 22.19
N ILE A 307 42.17 30.63 23.07
CA ILE A 307 41.41 29.47 23.54
C ILE A 307 41.04 29.61 25.03
N LYS A 308 41.76 30.48 25.74
CA LYS A 308 41.69 30.65 27.19
C LYS A 308 41.78 32.13 27.54
N ASN A 309 41.18 32.52 28.67
CA ASN A 309 41.37 33.86 29.23
C ASN A 309 42.64 33.90 30.10
N ILE A 310 42.92 32.82 30.82
CA ILE A 310 44.16 32.61 31.58
C ILE A 310 44.84 31.33 31.07
N ALA A 311 46.17 31.30 30.98
CA ALA A 311 46.91 30.18 30.41
C ALA A 311 46.60 28.82 31.09
N SER A 312 46.20 28.84 32.36
CA SER A 312 45.83 27.69 33.17
C SER A 312 44.45 27.10 32.87
N ASP A 313 43.54 27.84 32.23
CA ASP A 313 42.15 27.38 32.06
C ASP A 313 42.04 26.21 31.08
N ASN A 314 41.02 25.37 31.18
CA ASN A 314 40.77 24.37 30.17
C ASN A 314 40.14 24.99 28.91
N PRO A 315 40.51 24.55 27.69
CA PRO A 315 39.88 25.02 26.47
C PRO A 315 38.40 24.58 26.42
N VAL A 316 37.51 25.51 26.07
CA VAL A 316 36.08 25.25 25.93
C VAL A 316 35.66 25.60 24.51
N SER A 317 34.82 24.76 23.91
CA SER A 317 34.17 25.03 22.64
C SER A 317 32.70 24.62 22.70
N TYR A 318 31.91 25.08 21.74
CA TYR A 318 30.49 24.74 21.64
C TYR A 318 30.20 24.15 20.27
N ILE A 319 29.65 22.94 20.26
CA ILE A 319 29.20 22.27 19.05
C ILE A 319 27.78 22.75 18.76
N THR A 320 27.54 23.28 17.57
CA THR A 320 26.21 23.76 17.13
C THR A 320 25.67 22.98 15.94
N THR A 321 26.57 22.45 15.10
CA THR A 321 26.24 21.80 13.84
C THR A 321 27.19 20.63 13.61
N VAL A 322 26.65 19.54 13.06
CA VAL A 322 27.39 18.35 12.65
C VAL A 322 27.21 18.19 11.14
N GLY A 323 28.32 18.10 10.39
CA GLY A 323 28.30 17.89 8.95
C GLY A 323 28.81 16.51 8.57
N LEU A 324 28.10 15.81 7.68
CA LEU A 324 28.54 14.57 7.07
C LEU A 324 29.22 14.89 5.74
N TYR A 325 30.46 14.44 5.56
CA TYR A 325 31.24 14.69 4.35
C TYR A 325 31.58 13.38 3.63
N SER A 326 31.60 13.43 2.30
CA SER A 326 32.09 12.33 1.46
C SER A 326 33.63 12.24 1.52
N PRO A 327 34.24 11.13 1.05
CA PRO A 327 35.70 11.00 0.93
C PRO A 327 36.35 12.09 0.07
N ASN A 328 35.59 12.73 -0.82
CA ASN A 328 36.04 13.84 -1.67
C ASN A 328 35.81 15.22 -1.03
N ASN A 329 35.56 15.29 0.29
CA ASN A 329 35.25 16.51 1.04
C ASN A 329 33.99 17.26 0.57
N VAL A 330 33.01 16.55 0.00
CA VAL A 330 31.71 17.15 -0.36
C VAL A 330 30.75 16.98 0.82
N LEU A 331 30.11 18.06 1.25
CA LEU A 331 29.08 18.02 2.30
C LEU A 331 27.83 17.28 1.78
N LEU A 332 27.46 16.20 2.44
CA LEU A 332 26.31 15.34 2.09
C LEU A 332 25.08 15.68 2.94
N ALA A 333 25.27 15.92 4.23
CA ALA A 333 24.19 16.23 5.16
C ALA A 333 24.67 17.16 6.27
N THR A 334 23.76 17.92 6.85
CA THR A 334 24.02 18.80 7.99
C THR A 334 22.93 18.61 9.04
N ALA A 335 23.32 18.52 10.31
CA ALA A 335 22.42 18.44 11.44
C ALA A 335 22.71 19.61 12.37
N LYS A 336 21.67 20.38 12.71
CA LYS A 336 21.76 21.52 13.61
C LYS A 336 21.21 21.13 14.98
N LEU A 337 21.96 21.42 16.03
CA LEU A 337 21.53 21.21 17.41
C LEU A 337 20.57 22.32 17.83
N SER A 338 19.57 21.98 18.64
CA SER A 338 18.63 22.94 19.21
C SER A 338 19.31 23.95 20.13
N GLU A 339 20.37 23.52 20.80
CA GLU A 339 21.20 24.35 21.66
C GLU A 339 22.70 24.02 21.47
N PRO A 340 23.61 25.00 21.69
CA PRO A 340 25.04 24.75 21.62
C PRO A 340 25.51 23.82 22.75
N LEU A 341 26.09 22.67 22.42
CA LEU A 341 26.60 21.72 23.40
C LEU A 341 28.05 22.07 23.79
N LYS A 342 28.28 22.27 25.09
CA LYS A 342 29.60 22.60 25.64
C LYS A 342 30.54 21.40 25.62
N LYS A 343 31.68 21.54 24.94
CA LYS A 343 32.78 20.56 24.88
C LYS A 343 34.03 21.10 25.59
N SER A 344 34.60 20.32 26.50
CA SER A 344 35.89 20.55 27.16
C SER A 344 36.73 19.28 27.17
N VAL A 345 37.96 19.35 27.69
CA VAL A 345 38.86 18.20 27.83
C VAL A 345 38.36 17.16 28.84
N ASP A 346 37.45 17.55 29.72
CA ASP A 346 36.96 16.71 30.83
C ASP A 346 35.75 15.86 30.43
N ASN A 347 35.13 16.14 29.28
CA ASN A 347 33.94 15.44 28.82
C ASN A 347 34.10 14.82 27.42
N GLU A 348 33.53 13.64 27.26
CA GLU A 348 33.26 13.02 25.97
C GLU A 348 31.79 13.26 25.62
N LEU A 349 31.52 13.56 24.35
CA LEU A 349 30.17 13.75 23.84
C LEU A 349 29.92 12.79 22.69
N THR A 350 28.74 12.16 22.69
CA THR A 350 28.26 11.38 21.54
C THR A 350 26.97 12.01 21.06
N ILE A 351 26.96 12.49 19.82
CA ILE A 351 25.78 13.07 19.17
C ILE A 351 25.17 12.01 18.27
N ARG A 352 23.92 11.67 18.55
CA ARG A 352 23.13 10.75 17.71
C ARG A 352 22.42 11.55 16.63
N VAL A 353 22.83 11.39 15.37
CA VAL A 353 22.19 12.02 14.22
C VAL A 353 21.38 10.98 13.45
N ARG A 354 20.08 11.21 13.28
CA ARG A 354 19.19 10.36 12.50
C ARG A 354 19.00 10.96 11.11
N LEU A 355 19.25 10.17 10.07
CA LEU A 355 18.99 10.52 8.69
C LEU A 355 17.89 9.60 8.15
N ASP A 356 16.72 10.17 7.86
CA ASP A 356 15.56 9.47 7.30
C ASP A 356 15.50 9.71 5.80
N TYR A 357 15.22 8.67 5.02
CA TYR A 357 15.09 8.73 3.57
C TYR A 357 14.07 7.75 3.01
#